data_AF-A0A7Y2PXX5-F1
#
_entry.id   AF-A0A7Y2PXX5-F1
#
_cell.length_a   1.000
_cell.length_b   1.000
_cell.length_c   1.000
_cell.angle_alpha   90.00
_cell.angle_beta   90.00
_cell.angle_gamma   90.00
#
_symmetry.space_group_name_H-M   'P 1'
#
loop_
_entity.id
_entity.type
_entity.pdbx_description
1 polymer ?
#
loop_
_entity_poly.entity_id
_entity_poly.type
_entity_poly.pdbx_seq_one_letter_code
_entity_poly.pdbx_strand_id
1 'polypeptide(L)'
;MNLSKQEFLNVGESAKYIQDKRKLRAELETEMAKFLARGGVVHSVNKAKSDLPVKPKMFSQPKQRARQIEDQASIVDVKKIAEWCKARKGRGKELCKELKVAHAFISQITNQTRPCSKQRYTEIVSAMAVVEMKERKA
;
A
#
# COMPACT_ATOMS: atom_id res chain seq x y z
N MET A 1 1.35 27.50 -18.36
CA MET A 1 -0.11 27.64 -18.54
C MET A 1 -0.76 27.22 -17.23
N ASN A 2 -1.24 28.18 -16.44
CA ASN A 2 -1.93 27.92 -15.18
C ASN A 2 -3.42 27.77 -15.49
N LEU A 3 -3.93 26.53 -15.45
CA LEU A 3 -5.36 26.26 -15.50
C LEU A 3 -5.99 26.78 -14.19
N SER A 4 -7.07 27.55 -14.30
CA SER A 4 -7.74 28.20 -13.17
C SER A 4 -8.51 27.17 -12.34
N LYS A 5 -8.59 27.36 -11.02
CA LYS A 5 -9.40 26.52 -10.11
C LYS A 5 -10.87 26.37 -10.53
N GLN A 6 -11.40 27.30 -11.34
CA GLN A 6 -12.75 27.21 -11.91
C GLN A 6 -12.90 26.10 -12.95
N GLU A 7 -11.85 25.77 -13.71
CA GLU A 7 -11.88 24.67 -14.69
C GLU A 7 -11.88 23.29 -14.01
N PHE A 8 -11.42 23.22 -12.76
CA PHE A 8 -11.45 22.01 -11.94
C PHE A 8 -12.84 21.68 -11.36
N LEU A 9 -13.77 22.64 -11.39
CA LEU A 9 -15.09 22.57 -10.76
C LEU A 9 -16.22 22.69 -11.79
N ASN A 10 -16.05 22.15 -12.99
CA ASN A 10 -17.17 21.92 -13.91
C ASN A 10 -18.06 20.79 -13.37
N VAL A 11 -18.93 21.12 -12.43
CA VAL A 11 -19.86 20.18 -11.76
C VAL A 11 -20.83 19.52 -12.76
N GLY A 12 -21.10 20.15 -13.91
CA GLY A 12 -21.92 19.59 -14.98
C GLY A 12 -21.27 18.41 -15.72
N GLU A 13 -19.96 18.48 -15.98
CA GLU A 13 -19.21 17.38 -16.62
C GLU A 13 -19.00 16.20 -15.66
N SER A 14 -18.83 16.49 -14.37
CA SER A 14 -18.68 15.46 -13.34
C SER A 14 -19.98 14.69 -13.09
N ALA A 15 -21.15 15.35 -13.12
CA ALA A 15 -22.44 14.69 -12.99
C ALA A 15 -22.73 13.74 -14.18
N LYS A 16 -22.47 14.21 -15.41
CA LYS A 16 -22.59 13.38 -16.62
C LYS A 16 -21.63 12.18 -16.59
N TYR A 17 -20.37 12.41 -16.22
CA TYR A 17 -19.37 11.35 -16.05
C TYR A 17 -19.80 10.28 -15.02
N ILE A 18 -20.40 10.71 -13.90
CA ILE A 18 -20.91 9.78 -12.87
C ILE A 18 -22.08 8.96 -13.41
N GLN A 19 -23.00 9.57 -14.16
CA GLN A 19 -24.13 8.86 -14.78
C GLN A 19 -23.67 7.86 -15.84
N ASP A 20 -22.77 8.26 -16.74
CA ASP A 20 -22.20 7.40 -17.77
C ASP A 20 -21.49 6.19 -17.15
N LYS A 21 -20.74 6.41 -16.07
CA LYS A 21 -20.07 5.34 -15.32
C LYS A 21 -21.06 4.38 -14.64
N ARG A 22 -22.20 4.87 -14.16
CA ARG A 22 -23.26 4.03 -13.58
C ARG A 22 -23.94 3.19 -14.66
N LYS A 23 -24.24 3.79 -15.81
CA LYS A 23 -24.83 3.09 -16.95
C LYS A 23 -23.92 1.98 -17.45
N LEU A 24 -22.63 2.28 -17.63
CA LEU A 24 -21.64 1.28 -18.05
C LEU A 24 -21.52 0.11 -17.06
N ARG A 25 -21.60 0.38 -15.75
CA ARG A 25 -21.60 -0.68 -14.73
C ARG A 25 -22.83 -1.59 -14.86
N ALA A 26 -24.01 -1.01 -15.02
CA ALA A 26 -25.25 -1.79 -15.17
C ALA A 26 -25.24 -2.65 -16.45
N GLU A 27 -24.71 -2.11 -17.55
CA GLU A 27 -24.54 -2.86 -18.80
C GLU A 27 -23.58 -4.04 -18.62
N LEU A 28 -22.42 -3.83 -18.00
CA LEU A 28 -21.45 -4.89 -17.72
C LEU A 28 -22.01 -5.97 -16.77
N GLU A 29 -22.72 -5.57 -15.71
CA GLU A 29 -23.37 -6.50 -14.79
C GLU A 29 -24.41 -7.36 -15.51
N THR A 30 -25.17 -6.75 -16.43
CA THR A 30 -26.16 -7.44 -17.25
C THR A 30 -25.50 -8.42 -18.23
N GLU A 31 -24.43 -8.01 -18.91
CA GLU A 31 -23.69 -8.88 -19.83
C GLU A 31 -23.00 -10.02 -19.10
N MET A 32 -22.42 -9.77 -17.92
CA MET A 32 -21.83 -10.81 -17.08
C MET A 32 -22.88 -11.81 -16.61
N ALA A 33 -24.05 -11.34 -16.16
CA ALA A 33 -25.14 -12.22 -15.78
C ALA A 33 -25.60 -13.10 -16.96
N LYS A 34 -25.74 -12.52 -18.16
CA LYS A 34 -26.08 -13.26 -19.38
C LYS A 34 -25.00 -14.27 -19.77
N PHE A 35 -23.72 -13.91 -19.63
CA PHE A 35 -22.59 -14.79 -19.93
C PHE A 35 -22.55 -15.99 -18.98
N LEU A 36 -22.73 -15.75 -17.68
CA LEU A 36 -22.79 -16.80 -16.67
C LEU A 36 -24.02 -17.70 -16.87
N ALA A 37 -25.18 -17.13 -17.22
CA ALA A 37 -26.38 -17.91 -17.55
C ALA A 37 -26.18 -18.80 -18.79
N ARG A 38 -25.30 -18.43 -19.72
CA ARG A 38 -24.91 -19.24 -20.89
C ARG A 38 -23.80 -20.25 -20.59
N GLY A 39 -23.50 -20.50 -19.32
CA GLY A 39 -22.51 -21.50 -18.89
C GLY A 39 -21.07 -20.99 -18.83
N GLY A 40 -20.83 -19.70 -19.05
CA GLY A 40 -19.51 -19.07 -18.84
C GLY A 40 -18.40 -19.56 -19.78
N VAL A 41 -18.74 -20.20 -20.90
CA VAL A 41 -17.75 -20.77 -21.82
C VAL A 41 -17.32 -19.73 -22.87
N VAL A 42 -16.03 -19.38 -22.86
CA VAL A 42 -15.41 -18.50 -23.88
C VAL A 42 -14.94 -19.36 -25.06
N HIS A 43 -15.57 -19.21 -26.22
CA HIS A 43 -15.33 -20.10 -27.38
C HIS A 43 -14.23 -19.60 -28.34
N SER A 44 -13.80 -18.35 -28.27
CA SER A 44 -12.66 -17.83 -29.02
C SER A 44 -12.28 -16.43 -28.53
N VAL A 45 -11.00 -16.19 -28.28
CA VAL A 45 -10.45 -14.83 -28.20
C VAL A 45 -9.91 -14.49 -29.58
N ASN A 46 -10.52 -13.55 -30.28
CA ASN A 46 -9.99 -13.05 -31.54
C ASN A 46 -8.56 -12.56 -31.27
N LYS A 47 -7.56 -13.24 -31.83
CA LYS A 47 -6.16 -12.79 -31.88
C LYS A 47 -6.10 -11.57 -32.80
N ALA A 48 -6.59 -10.42 -32.32
CA ALA A 48 -6.24 -9.15 -32.93
C ALA A 48 -4.71 -9.03 -32.83
N LYS A 49 -4.03 -9.09 -33.98
CA LYS A 49 -2.60 -8.78 -34.09
C LYS A 49 -2.42 -7.34 -33.62
N SER A 50 -1.99 -7.14 -32.38
CA SER A 50 -1.55 -5.85 -31.89
C SER A 50 -0.08 -5.68 -32.25
N ASP A 51 0.21 -5.21 -33.46
CA ASP A 51 1.54 -4.72 -33.87
C ASP A 51 1.85 -3.35 -33.23
N LEU A 52 1.55 -3.20 -31.95
CA LEU A 52 1.97 -2.07 -31.13
C LEU A 52 2.95 -2.62 -30.09
N PRO A 53 4.12 -2.00 -29.87
CA PRO A 53 4.99 -2.35 -28.76
C PRO A 53 4.34 -1.86 -27.47
N VAL A 54 3.28 -2.55 -27.04
CA VAL A 54 2.71 -2.37 -25.72
C VAL A 54 3.70 -3.03 -24.77
N LYS A 55 4.64 -2.23 -24.25
CA LYS A 55 5.36 -2.59 -23.02
C LYS A 55 4.29 -3.13 -22.06
N PRO A 56 4.42 -4.35 -21.53
CA PRO A 56 3.41 -4.89 -20.64
C PRO A 56 3.33 -3.98 -19.42
N LYS A 57 2.38 -3.05 -19.42
CA LYS A 57 1.90 -2.45 -18.20
C LYS A 57 1.22 -3.60 -17.50
N MET A 58 1.96 -4.28 -16.62
CA MET A 58 1.38 -5.16 -15.65
C MET A 58 0.24 -4.38 -15.00
N PHE A 59 -0.99 -4.74 -15.35
CA PHE A 59 -2.16 -4.39 -14.55
C PHE A 59 -1.91 -5.08 -13.22
N SER A 60 -1.18 -4.39 -12.34
CA SER A 60 -0.98 -4.85 -10.98
C SER A 60 -2.37 -4.96 -10.39
N GLN A 61 -2.85 -6.19 -10.20
CA GLN A 61 -4.15 -6.45 -9.61
C GLN A 61 -4.32 -5.56 -8.36
N PRO A 62 -5.41 -4.78 -8.24
CA PRO A 62 -5.69 -4.02 -7.01
C PRO A 62 -5.78 -4.92 -5.77
N LYS A 63 -6.02 -6.23 -5.96
CA LYS A 63 -6.15 -7.22 -4.90
C LYS A 63 -4.87 -7.43 -4.06
N GLN A 64 -3.67 -7.18 -4.60
CA GLN A 64 -2.43 -7.31 -3.81
C GLN A 64 -2.12 -6.06 -2.96
N ARG A 65 -2.60 -4.87 -3.33
CA ARG A 65 -2.33 -3.64 -2.56
C ARG A 65 -3.18 -3.51 -1.30
N ALA A 66 -4.41 -4.03 -1.29
CA ALA A 66 -5.29 -3.93 -0.13
C ALA A 66 -4.71 -4.67 1.10
N ARG A 67 -4.20 -5.90 0.91
CA ARG A 67 -3.56 -6.67 1.99
C ARG A 67 -2.28 -6.01 2.51
N GLN A 68 -1.52 -5.33 1.64
CA GLN A 68 -0.31 -4.61 2.05
C GLN A 68 -0.57 -3.44 3.01
N ILE A 69 -1.76 -2.85 3.02
CA ILE A 69 -2.11 -1.78 3.97
C ILE A 69 -2.53 -2.40 5.31
N GLU A 70 -3.30 -3.49 5.28
CA GLU A 70 -3.72 -4.22 6.50
C GLU A 70 -2.54 -4.83 7.27
N ASP A 71 -1.49 -5.25 6.56
CA ASP A 71 -0.30 -5.84 7.17
C ASP A 71 0.71 -4.81 7.69
N GLN A 72 0.44 -3.51 7.58
CA GLN A 72 1.31 -2.46 8.10
C GLN A 72 1.04 -2.16 9.58
N ALA A 73 2.12 -1.87 10.31
CA ALA A 73 2.04 -1.35 11.67
C ALA A 73 1.43 0.06 11.63
N SER A 74 0.64 0.40 12.66
CA SER A 74 0.03 1.73 12.75
C SER A 74 1.11 2.82 12.82
N ILE A 75 0.80 3.99 12.29
CA ILE A 75 1.66 5.18 12.43
C ILE A 75 1.92 5.48 13.91
N VAL A 76 0.94 5.22 14.79
CA VAL A 76 1.07 5.38 16.24
C VAL A 76 2.14 4.43 16.80
N ASP A 77 2.18 3.19 16.32
CA ASP A 77 3.14 2.18 16.77
C ASP A 77 4.56 2.51 16.31
N VAL A 78 4.71 3.00 15.08
CA VAL A 78 5.99 3.50 14.56
C VAL A 78 6.50 4.70 15.36
N LYS A 79 5.61 5.60 15.80
CA LYS A 79 5.99 6.74 16.67
C LYS A 79 6.52 6.28 18.03
N LYS A 80 5.95 5.22 18.63
CA LYS A 80 6.47 4.66 19.89
C LYS A 80 7.94 4.21 19.75
N ILE A 81 8.32 3.65 18.61
CA ILE A 81 9.72 3.27 18.34
C ILE A 81 10.61 4.51 18.32
N ALA A 82 10.15 5.60 17.68
CA ALA A 82 10.91 6.85 17.61
C ALA A 82 11.08 7.50 18.99
N GLU A 83 10.02 7.51 19.81
CA GLU A 83 10.05 8.02 21.17
C GLU A 83 10.97 7.20 22.07
N TRP A 84 10.89 5.87 22.00
CA TRP A 84 11.77 4.99 22.76
C TRP A 84 13.25 5.15 22.38
N CYS A 85 13.55 5.33 21.09
CA CYS A 85 14.91 5.63 20.62
C CYS A 85 15.42 6.97 21.16
N LYS A 86 14.53 7.96 21.37
CA LYS A 86 14.86 9.28 21.93
C LYS A 86 14.95 9.29 23.46
N ALA A 87 14.28 8.35 24.12
CA ALA A 87 14.22 8.29 25.59
C ALA A 87 15.61 8.13 26.23
N ARG A 88 16.56 7.44 25.57
CA ARG A 88 17.97 7.39 25.99
C ARG A 88 18.93 7.49 24.81
N LYS A 89 20.02 8.24 25.01
CA LYS A 89 21.13 8.34 24.05
C LYS A 89 21.78 6.97 23.88
N GLY A 90 21.75 6.43 22.65
CA GLY A 90 22.41 5.16 22.31
C GLY A 90 21.45 3.99 22.07
N ARG A 91 20.19 4.05 22.53
CA ARG A 91 19.21 2.97 22.35
C ARG A 91 18.97 2.59 20.90
N GLY A 92 18.88 3.57 20.01
CA GLY A 92 18.75 3.31 18.56
C GLY A 92 19.92 2.50 18.00
N LYS A 93 21.15 2.74 18.49
CA LYS A 93 22.36 2.03 18.06
C LYS A 93 22.37 0.60 18.61
N GLU A 94 21.94 0.40 19.85
CA GLU A 94 21.83 -0.93 20.46
C GLU A 94 20.73 -1.77 19.81
N LEU A 95 19.58 -1.15 19.53
CA LEU A 95 18.49 -1.78 18.78
C LEU A 95 18.95 -2.24 17.39
N CYS A 96 19.73 -1.43 16.68
CA CYS A 96 20.29 -1.82 15.38
C CYS A 96 21.25 -3.01 15.50
N LYS A 97 22.07 -3.07 16.56
CA LYS A 97 22.95 -4.21 16.82
C LYS A 97 22.16 -5.48 17.12
N GLU A 98 21.11 -5.37 17.93
CA GLU A 98 20.28 -6.51 18.32
C GLU A 98 19.53 -7.10 17.12
N LEU A 99 18.92 -6.24 16.31
CA LEU A 99 18.20 -6.63 15.10
C LEU A 99 19.11 -7.00 13.92
N LYS A 100 20.43 -6.78 14.05
CA LYS A 100 21.41 -6.93 12.96
C LYS A 100 21.01 -6.17 11.69
N VAL A 101 20.46 -4.96 11.86
CA VAL A 101 20.01 -4.10 10.76
C VAL A 101 20.89 -2.85 10.65
N ALA A 102 20.95 -2.29 9.45
CA ALA A 102 21.63 -1.02 9.21
C ALA A 102 20.93 0.12 9.98
N HIS A 103 21.71 1.11 10.44
CA HIS A 103 21.16 2.28 11.14
C HIS A 103 20.11 3.04 10.31
N ALA A 104 20.32 3.12 8.99
CA ALA A 104 19.37 3.72 8.06
C ALA A 104 18.00 3.02 8.07
N PHE A 105 17.93 1.73 8.38
CA PHE A 105 16.69 0.96 8.40
C PHE A 105 15.71 1.49 9.46
N ILE A 106 16.18 1.62 10.71
CA ILE A 106 15.36 2.16 11.80
C ILE A 106 15.01 3.62 11.54
N SER A 107 15.96 4.41 11.04
CA SER A 107 15.72 5.81 10.68
C SER A 107 14.63 5.99 9.61
N GLN A 108 14.63 5.16 8.57
CA GLN A 108 13.61 5.19 7.51
C GLN A 108 12.22 4.82 8.04
N ILE A 109 12.14 3.85 8.96
CA ILE A 109 10.88 3.47 9.61
C ILE A 109 10.37 4.63 10.47
N THR A 110 11.20 5.21 11.33
CA THR A 110 10.78 6.31 12.22
C THR A 110 10.43 7.58 11.46
N ASN A 111 11.10 7.85 10.34
CA ASN A 111 10.81 8.97 9.45
C ASN A 111 9.66 8.69 8.47
N GLN A 112 9.02 7.51 8.56
CA GLN A 112 7.90 7.09 7.72
C GLN A 112 8.21 7.07 6.22
N THR A 113 9.49 7.11 5.84
CA THR A 113 9.92 6.98 4.44
C THR A 113 9.92 5.53 3.97
N ARG A 114 9.79 4.58 4.91
CA ARG A 114 9.60 3.16 4.65
C ARG A 114 8.42 2.60 5.46
N PRO A 115 7.49 1.86 4.82
CA PRO A 115 6.44 1.17 5.55
C PRO A 115 7.01 0.04 6.43
N CYS A 116 6.49 -0.07 7.64
CA CYS A 116 6.82 -1.15 8.58
C CYS A 116 5.67 -2.15 8.61
N SER A 117 5.93 -3.42 8.31
CA SER A 117 4.94 -4.49 8.49
C SER A 117 4.71 -4.79 9.97
N LYS A 118 3.52 -5.28 10.34
CA LYS A 118 3.19 -5.72 11.71
C LYS A 118 4.17 -6.75 12.26
N GLN A 119 4.56 -7.74 11.46
CA GLN A 119 5.56 -8.74 11.86
C GLN A 119 6.88 -8.08 12.26
N ARG A 120 7.40 -7.19 11.39
CA ARG A 120 8.64 -6.46 11.67
C ARG A 120 8.52 -5.55 12.89
N TYR A 121 7.36 -4.95 13.12
CA TYR A 121 7.11 -4.17 14.32
C TYR A 121 7.22 -5.05 15.59
N THR A 122 6.63 -6.25 15.59
CA THR A 122 6.75 -7.19 16.71
C THR A 122 8.20 -7.61 16.95
N GLU A 123 8.99 -7.84 15.90
CA GLU A 123 10.43 -8.11 16.00
C GLU A 123 11.18 -6.93 16.65
N ILE A 124 10.87 -5.70 16.23
CA ILE A 124 11.47 -4.48 16.80
C ILE A 124 11.12 -4.35 18.29
N VAL A 125 9.85 -4.55 18.66
CA VAL A 125 9.41 -4.49 20.07
C VAL A 125 10.08 -5.56 20.90
N SER A 126 10.22 -6.77 20.37
CA SER A 126 10.93 -7.86 21.05
C SER A 126 12.40 -7.49 21.29
N ALA A 127 13.06 -6.92 20.29
CA ALA A 127 14.44 -6.44 20.43
C ALA A 127 14.57 -5.25 21.40
N MET A 128 13.59 -4.34 21.45
CA MET A 128 13.55 -3.26 22.44
C MET A 128 13.49 -3.82 23.86
N ALA A 129 12.66 -4.84 24.10
CA ALA A 129 12.59 -5.51 25.40
C ALA A 129 13.90 -6.21 25.78
N VAL A 130 14.61 -6.81 24.81
CA VAL A 130 15.94 -7.39 25.06
C VAL A 130 16.95 -6.31 25.44
N VAL A 131 16.93 -5.15 24.77
CA VAL A 131 17.78 -4.01 25.12
C VAL A 131 17.45 -3.49 26.52
N GLU A 132 16.17 -3.33 26.87
CA GLU A 132 15.76 -2.94 28.22
C GLU A 132 16.20 -3.93 29.29
N MET A 133 16.17 -5.23 29.00
CA MET A 133 16.67 -6.27 29.91
C MET A 133 18.20 -6.22 30.06
N LYS A 134 18.93 -5.89 28.98
CA LYS A 134 20.38 -5.66 29.05
C LYS A 134 20.69 -4.40 29.86
N GLU A 135 19.90 -3.34 29.70
CA GLU A 135 20.02 -2.10 30.46
C GLU A 135 19.74 -2.29 31.96
N ARG A 136 18.86 -3.22 32.35
CA ARG A 136 18.59 -3.54 33.77
C ARG A 136 19.66 -4.42 34.43
N LYS A 137 20.42 -5.16 33.62
CA LYS A 137 21.50 -6.05 34.10
C LYS A 137 22.87 -5.36 34.13
N ALA A 138 22.98 -4.19 33.50
CA ALA A 138 24.17 -3.34 33.50
C ALA A 138 24.05 -2.27 34.59
#